data_AF-A0A3N0GI64-F1
#
_entry.id   AF-A0A3N0GI64-F1
#
_cell.length_a   1.000
_cell.length_b   1.000
_cell.length_c   1.000
_cell.angle_alpha   90.00
_cell.angle_beta   90.00
_cell.angle_gamma   90.00
#
_symmetry.space_group_name_H-M   'P 1'
#
loop_
_entity.id
_entity.type
_entity.pdbx_description
1 polymer ?
#
loop_
_entity_poly.entity_id
_entity_poly.type
_entity_poly.pdbx_seq_one_letter_code
_entity_poly.pdbx_strand_id
1 'polypeptide(L)'
;MGVVCHHPDERGRSLTLTPDIVLRELWLAIEVDPCGPVGSHGYSHAGAEEKDRTRNALLAAVGWTVIRLRLGATEGAQIGERDLIIESSGFTRAAQTALLEAIEDYRQERPPRVRVVPKGKTPATAARRSHVVNIGLDRYSDDTYWFTWYPVLDEAENHKYRLAADGRYLYARTGRGSAFVAEVGLHQVDRADWRARLTDYLADKTPASLRGTTKWPWGDTLLIPALPDDQVGNEIIRASDHEKQTIDRIEFWFTISGDSIGGWTSDALRRADETPIVTIHPAAAALGYRFVEVTLDRGHRGSYQRITVSRAAA
;
A
#
# COMPACT_ATOMS: atom_id res chain seq x y z
N MET A 1 -6.13 2.71 19.44
CA MET A 1 -6.72 2.98 20.77
C MET A 1 -7.16 4.44 20.76
N GLY A 2 -8.39 4.76 21.15
CA GLY A 2 -8.89 6.14 21.17
C GLY A 2 -9.29 6.52 22.59
N VAL A 3 -8.86 7.70 23.04
CA VAL A 3 -9.33 8.32 24.28
C VAL A 3 -10.56 9.16 23.93
N VAL A 4 -11.73 8.74 24.39
CA VAL A 4 -12.97 9.48 24.17
C VAL A 4 -13.03 10.59 25.22
N CYS A 5 -12.92 11.84 24.76
CA CYS A 5 -13.19 13.00 25.57
C CYS A 5 -14.72 13.21 25.62
N HIS A 6 -15.28 13.13 26.82
CA HIS A 6 -16.70 13.41 27.05
C HIS A 6 -17.05 14.91 26.99
N HIS A 7 -16.08 15.77 26.64
CA HIS A 7 -16.34 17.16 26.31
C HIS A 7 -16.83 17.24 24.85
N PRO A 8 -18.10 17.63 24.59
CA PRO A 8 -18.63 17.70 23.24
C PRO A 8 -17.96 18.83 22.43
N ASP A 9 -17.74 18.61 21.13
CA ASP A 9 -17.43 19.69 20.18
C ASP A 9 -18.64 20.63 19.98
N GLU A 10 -18.47 21.69 19.19
CA GLU A 10 -19.54 22.65 18.85
C GLU A 10 -20.80 21.99 18.22
N ARG A 11 -20.70 20.74 17.79
CA ARG A 11 -21.78 19.94 17.19
C ARG A 11 -22.30 18.84 18.13
N GLY A 12 -21.90 18.83 19.40
CA GLY A 12 -22.36 17.85 20.39
C GLY A 12 -21.66 16.49 20.30
N ARG A 13 -20.57 16.35 19.53
CA ARG A 13 -19.87 15.07 19.35
C ARG A 13 -18.73 14.92 20.34
N SER A 14 -18.60 13.75 20.96
CA SER A 14 -17.43 13.43 21.79
C SER A 14 -16.15 13.47 20.95
N LEU A 15 -15.17 14.24 21.38
CA LEU A 15 -13.88 14.31 20.72
C LEU A 15 -13.12 13.01 20.97
N THR A 16 -12.71 12.32 19.91
CA THR A 16 -11.81 11.17 20.05
C THR A 16 -10.38 11.66 19.88
N LEU A 17 -9.59 11.61 20.95
CA LEU A 17 -8.15 11.82 20.90
C LEU A 17 -7.50 10.47 20.56
N THR A 18 -6.69 10.44 19.51
CA THR A 18 -6.00 9.23 19.08
C THR A 18 -4.49 9.51 19.07
N PRO A 19 -3.82 9.43 20.24
CA PRO A 19 -2.37 9.47 20.24
C PRO A 19 -1.80 8.29 19.46
N ASP A 20 -0.73 8.51 18.69
CA ASP A 20 -0.12 7.46 17.88
C ASP A 20 0.43 6.31 18.74
N ILE A 21 1.10 6.65 19.85
CA ILE A 21 1.69 5.69 20.78
C ILE A 21 1.34 6.11 22.22
N VAL A 22 1.07 5.14 23.06
CA VAL A 22 0.67 5.34 24.46
C VAL A 22 1.50 4.43 25.36
N LEU A 23 2.20 5.01 26.34
CA LEU A 23 2.89 4.28 27.41
C LEU A 23 2.06 4.44 28.69
N ARG A 24 1.14 3.49 28.91
CA ARG A 24 0.09 3.61 29.93
C ARG A 24 0.65 3.64 31.34
N GLU A 25 1.70 2.87 31.60
CA GLU A 25 2.38 2.78 32.89
C GLU A 25 3.05 4.10 33.29
N LEU A 26 3.35 4.94 32.29
CA LEU A 26 3.97 6.25 32.47
C LEU A 26 2.98 7.41 32.32
N TRP A 27 1.71 7.19 31.97
CA TRP A 27 0.79 8.27 31.61
C TRP A 27 1.39 9.20 30.52
N LEU A 28 2.08 8.60 29.55
CA LEU A 28 2.81 9.31 28.50
C LEU A 28 2.24 8.96 27.12
N ALA A 29 1.92 9.98 26.34
CA ALA A 29 1.52 9.87 24.95
C ALA A 29 2.66 10.37 24.05
N ILE A 30 2.87 9.69 22.93
CA ILE A 30 3.82 10.10 21.89
C ILE A 30 3.04 10.32 20.60
N GLU A 31 3.21 11.50 20.01
CA GLU A 31 2.61 11.89 18.74
C GLU A 31 3.68 12.01 17.66
N VAL A 32 3.45 11.44 16.49
CA VAL A 32 4.32 11.56 15.31
C VAL A 32 3.73 12.62 14.40
N ASP A 33 4.44 13.72 14.24
CA ASP A 33 3.93 14.90 13.52
C ASP A 33 4.85 15.29 12.35
N PRO A 34 4.60 14.77 11.14
CA PRO A 34 5.30 15.18 9.94
C PRO A 34 5.00 16.64 9.57
N CYS A 35 6.01 17.49 9.58
CA CYS A 35 5.91 18.93 9.28
C CYS A 35 6.27 19.29 7.81
N GLY A 36 6.85 18.35 7.07
CA GLY A 36 7.16 18.50 5.63
C GLY A 36 6.10 17.92 4.70
N PRO A 37 6.28 18.03 3.36
CA PRO A 37 5.39 17.41 2.38
C PRO A 37 5.30 15.90 2.66
N VAL A 38 4.13 15.45 3.06
CA VAL A 38 3.87 14.02 3.29
C VAL A 38 3.52 13.38 1.96
N GLY A 39 4.08 12.19 1.73
CA GLY A 39 3.69 11.37 0.58
C GLY A 39 2.22 10.94 0.65
N SER A 40 1.82 10.05 -0.25
CA SER A 40 0.41 9.64 -0.47
C SER A 40 -0.34 9.05 0.75
N HIS A 41 0.32 8.82 1.89
CA HIS A 41 -0.25 8.22 3.09
C HIS A 41 0.15 8.90 4.41
N GLY A 42 0.41 10.21 4.40
CA GLY A 42 0.64 10.95 5.63
C GLY A 42 -0.21 12.21 5.72
N TYR A 43 -0.63 12.55 6.93
CA TYR A 43 -1.32 13.79 7.23
C TYR A 43 -0.33 14.69 7.97
N SER A 44 -0.07 15.88 7.44
CA SER A 44 0.75 16.88 8.14
C SER A 44 -0.18 17.80 8.91
N HIS A 45 0.19 18.07 10.16
CA HIS A 45 -0.50 19.08 10.97
C HIS A 45 0.11 20.48 10.80
N ALA A 46 0.98 20.69 9.81
CA ALA A 46 1.55 22.00 9.52
C ALA A 46 0.43 23.04 9.32
N GLY A 47 0.42 24.10 10.12
CA GLY A 47 -0.62 25.14 10.12
C GLY A 47 -1.84 24.84 11.00
N ALA A 48 -1.86 23.74 11.75
CA ALA A 48 -2.92 23.37 12.69
C ALA A 48 -2.45 23.33 14.16
N GLU A 49 -1.35 24.01 14.48
CA GLU A 49 -0.64 23.90 15.76
C GLU A 49 -1.53 24.26 16.96
N GLU A 50 -2.49 25.17 16.81
CA GLU A 50 -3.40 25.56 17.88
C GLU A 50 -4.34 24.40 18.31
N LYS A 51 -4.75 23.56 17.34
CA LYS A 51 -5.53 22.36 17.65
C LYS A 51 -4.67 21.37 18.43
N ASP A 52 -3.41 21.23 18.07
CA ASP A 52 -2.47 20.35 18.76
C ASP A 52 -2.11 20.86 20.17
N ARG A 53 -2.04 22.18 20.38
CA ARG A 53 -1.97 22.78 21.73
C ARG A 53 -3.20 22.44 22.56
N THR A 54 -4.39 22.58 21.97
CA THR A 54 -5.65 22.22 22.63
C THR A 54 -5.68 20.74 23.01
N ARG A 55 -5.27 19.85 22.10
CA ARG A 55 -5.16 18.40 22.39
C ARG A 55 -4.18 18.12 23.54
N ASN A 56 -3.01 18.77 23.55
CA ASN A 56 -2.04 18.64 24.63
C ASN A 56 -2.63 19.10 25.97
N ALA A 57 -3.35 20.23 26.00
CA ALA A 57 -4.00 20.74 27.20
C ALA A 57 -5.08 19.79 27.73
N LEU A 58 -5.90 19.20 26.84
CA LEU A 58 -6.91 18.21 27.22
C LEU A 58 -6.29 16.94 27.82
N LEU A 59 -5.19 16.46 27.25
CA LEU A 59 -4.45 15.31 27.79
C LEU A 59 -3.80 15.65 29.14
N ALA A 60 -3.18 16.83 29.26
CA ALA A 60 -2.57 17.30 30.50
C ALA A 60 -3.59 17.43 31.64
N ALA A 61 -4.81 17.88 31.35
CA ALA A 61 -5.89 18.00 32.34
C ALA A 61 -6.29 16.66 32.99
N VAL A 62 -6.00 15.53 32.33
CA VAL A 62 -6.24 14.18 32.86
C VAL A 62 -4.93 13.45 33.21
N GLY A 63 -3.86 14.20 33.46
CA GLY A 63 -2.58 13.69 33.96
C GLY A 63 -1.64 13.11 32.89
N TRP A 64 -1.99 13.20 31.60
CA TRP A 64 -1.15 12.70 30.53
C TRP A 64 -0.11 13.74 30.11
N THR A 65 1.13 13.29 29.92
CA THR A 65 2.16 14.10 29.25
C THR A 65 2.23 13.74 27.78
N VAL A 66 2.49 14.72 26.91
CA VAL A 66 2.70 14.49 25.48
C VAL A 66 4.14 14.79 25.10
N ILE A 67 4.78 13.87 24.40
CA ILE A 67 6.04 14.09 23.68
C ILE A 67 5.73 14.05 22.19
N ARG A 68 5.94 15.16 21.46
CA ARG A 68 5.71 15.19 20.02
C ARG A 68 7.02 15.08 19.24
N LEU A 69 7.04 14.21 18.23
CA LEU A 69 8.11 14.09 17.25
C LEU A 69 7.77 14.96 16.02
N ARG A 70 8.34 16.16 15.96
CA ARG A 70 8.14 17.11 14.86
C ARG A 70 9.13 16.80 13.73
N LEU A 71 8.75 15.94 12.79
CA LEU A 71 9.62 15.44 11.71
C LEU A 71 9.69 16.43 10.54
N GLY A 72 10.89 16.75 10.08
CA GLY A 72 11.13 17.77 9.06
C GLY A 72 10.88 19.19 9.54
N ALA A 73 10.89 19.42 10.86
CA ALA A 73 10.65 20.73 11.47
C ALA A 73 11.96 21.48 11.70
N THR A 74 11.89 22.81 11.71
CA THR A 74 13.00 23.69 12.07
C THR A 74 12.98 24.01 13.56
N GLU A 75 14.13 24.37 14.13
CA GLU A 75 14.22 24.87 15.50
C GLU A 75 13.21 26.00 15.75
N GLY A 76 12.58 25.99 16.93
CA GLY A 76 11.50 26.92 17.28
C GLY A 76 10.08 26.44 16.94
N ALA A 77 9.93 25.34 16.18
CA ALA A 77 8.63 24.81 15.79
C ALA A 77 7.96 23.89 16.84
N GLN A 78 8.39 23.95 18.10
CA GLN A 78 7.81 23.16 19.19
C GLN A 78 6.38 23.59 19.53
N ILE A 79 5.61 22.63 20.05
CA ILE A 79 4.25 22.84 20.56
C ILE A 79 4.22 22.57 22.06
N GLY A 80 4.87 21.50 22.51
CA GLY A 80 5.03 21.10 23.90
C GLY A 80 6.45 21.30 24.43
N GLU A 81 6.58 21.31 25.75
CA GLU A 81 7.84 21.56 26.46
C GLU A 81 8.85 20.40 26.39
N ARG A 82 8.38 19.20 25.98
CA ARG A 82 9.20 17.99 25.82
C ARG A 82 9.33 17.54 24.37
N ASP A 83 8.97 18.40 23.42
CA ASP A 83 8.97 18.05 22.00
C ASP A 83 10.37 17.78 21.46
N LEU A 84 10.42 16.92 20.45
CA LEU A 84 11.62 16.66 19.66
C LEU A 84 11.45 17.31 18.29
N ILE A 85 12.29 18.29 17.99
CA ILE A 85 12.41 18.92 16.69
C ILE A 85 13.43 18.15 15.87
N ILE A 86 12.98 17.46 14.83
CA ILE A 86 13.82 16.60 14.01
C ILE A 86 13.87 17.21 12.61
N GLU A 87 15.02 17.73 12.19
CA GLU A 87 15.14 18.40 10.89
C GLU A 87 15.01 17.42 9.71
N SER A 88 15.23 16.13 9.95
CA SER A 88 14.97 15.08 8.97
C SER A 88 13.47 14.75 8.92
N SER A 89 12.92 14.59 7.72
CA SER A 89 11.54 14.14 7.54
C SER A 89 11.32 12.67 7.94
N GLY A 90 12.38 11.91 8.20
CA GLY A 90 12.33 10.52 8.64
C GLY A 90 12.75 10.32 10.10
N PHE A 91 12.28 9.23 10.71
CA PHE A 91 12.62 8.85 12.07
C PHE A 91 13.98 8.14 12.16
N THR A 92 15.05 8.95 12.13
CA THR A 92 16.44 8.49 12.11
C THR A 92 16.88 7.83 13.43
N ARG A 93 18.04 7.16 13.44
CA ARG A 93 18.63 6.59 14.66
C ARG A 93 18.90 7.67 15.72
N ALA A 94 19.33 8.87 15.32
CA ALA A 94 19.52 9.99 16.23
C ALA A 94 18.19 10.43 16.87
N ALA A 95 17.11 10.46 16.09
CA ALA A 95 15.77 10.76 16.60
C ALA A 95 15.27 9.67 17.58
N GLN A 96 15.56 8.39 17.30
CA GLN A 96 15.25 7.29 18.23
C GLN A 96 15.97 7.45 19.56
N THR A 97 17.28 7.72 19.54
CA THR A 97 18.06 7.97 20.77
C THR A 97 17.48 9.15 21.55
N ALA A 98 17.22 10.28 20.88
CA ALA A 98 16.65 11.46 21.50
C ALA A 98 15.28 11.19 22.14
N LEU A 99 14.44 10.36 21.50
CA LEU A 99 13.12 9.99 22.05
C LEU A 99 13.27 9.16 23.32
N LEU A 100 14.13 8.15 23.29
CA LEU A 100 14.40 7.32 24.48
C LEU A 100 14.92 8.18 25.64
N GLU A 101 15.80 9.13 25.36
CA GLU A 101 16.26 10.09 26.37
C GLU A 101 15.15 11.01 26.90
N ALA A 102 14.20 11.43 26.05
CA ALA A 102 13.07 12.26 26.48
C ALA A 102 12.09 11.48 27.37
N ILE A 103 11.85 10.21 27.04
CA ILE A 103 11.07 9.29 27.87
C ILE A 103 11.78 9.05 29.20
N GLU A 104 13.10 8.82 29.19
CA GLU A 104 13.87 8.63 30.41
C GLU A 104 13.88 9.88 31.30
N ASP A 105 14.07 11.06 30.72
CA ASP A 105 13.98 12.33 31.45
C ASP A 105 12.60 12.50 32.10
N TYR A 106 11.52 12.13 31.40
CA TYR A 106 10.18 12.15 31.95
C TYR A 106 10.03 11.16 33.11
N ARG A 107 10.49 9.91 32.93
CA ARG A 107 10.44 8.86 33.96
C ARG A 107 11.22 9.24 35.22
N GLN A 108 12.32 9.97 35.07
CA GLN A 108 13.17 10.43 36.17
C GLN A 108 12.76 11.82 36.69
N GLU A 109 11.59 12.33 36.28
CA GLU A 109 11.06 13.64 36.69
C GLU A 109 12.02 14.81 36.44
N ARG A 110 12.89 14.69 35.44
CA ARG A 110 13.81 15.77 35.07
C ARG A 110 13.05 16.93 34.42
N PRO A 111 13.55 18.17 34.53
CA PRO A 111 12.94 19.34 33.93
C PRO A 111 12.63 19.13 32.44
N PRO A 112 11.46 19.56 31.95
CA PRO A 112 11.11 19.42 30.55
C PRO A 112 12.07 20.23 29.69
N ARG A 113 12.44 19.67 28.54
CA ARG A 113 13.27 20.37 27.55
C ARG A 113 12.93 19.91 26.14
N VAL A 114 12.90 20.87 25.23
CA VAL A 114 12.84 20.63 23.79
C VAL A 114 14.20 20.12 23.33
N ARG A 115 14.20 19.11 22.46
CA ARG A 115 15.43 18.58 21.85
C ARG A 115 15.44 18.88 20.37
N VAL A 116 16.56 19.36 19.86
CA VAL A 116 16.77 19.56 18.43
C VAL A 116 17.70 18.46 17.91
N VAL A 117 17.25 17.72 16.91
CA VAL A 117 18.00 16.65 16.24
C VAL A 117 18.33 17.12 14.83
N PRO A 118 19.57 17.56 14.57
CA PRO A 118 19.94 18.09 13.28
C PRO A 118 19.95 17.01 12.20
N LYS A 119 19.75 17.42 10.95
CA LYS A 119 19.80 16.51 9.81
C LYS A 119 21.25 16.07 9.59
N GLY A 120 21.53 14.79 9.85
CA GLY A 120 22.84 14.20 9.57
C GLY A 120 23.22 14.35 8.09
N LYS A 121 24.51 14.46 7.79
CA LYS A 121 25.01 14.48 6.40
C LYS A 121 24.57 13.19 5.72
N THR A 122 23.76 13.30 4.67
CA THR A 122 23.49 12.17 3.79
C THR A 122 24.82 11.75 3.19
N PRO A 123 25.24 10.47 3.33
CA PRO A 123 26.42 9.98 2.64
C PRO A 123 26.31 10.29 1.14
N ALA A 124 27.41 10.69 0.51
CA ALA A 124 27.43 10.83 -0.93
C ALA A 124 26.98 9.51 -1.57
N THR A 125 26.01 9.57 -2.48
CA THR A 125 25.53 8.38 -3.18
C THR A 125 26.70 7.77 -3.93
N ALA A 126 27.06 6.53 -3.62
CA ALA A 126 28.09 5.82 -4.36
C ALA A 126 27.69 5.74 -5.85
N ALA A 127 28.68 5.83 -6.74
CA ALA A 127 28.45 5.67 -8.18
C ALA A 127 27.77 4.32 -8.45
N ARG A 128 26.71 4.34 -9.26
CA ARG A 128 25.93 3.14 -9.57
C ARG A 128 26.71 2.29 -10.57
N ARG A 129 26.76 0.98 -10.29
CA ARG A 129 27.44 -0.01 -11.16
C ARG A 129 26.47 -0.81 -12.04
N SER A 130 25.16 -0.60 -11.90
CA SER A 130 24.13 -1.38 -12.60
C SER A 130 22.88 -0.56 -12.86
N HIS A 131 22.29 -0.76 -14.05
CA HIS A 131 21.03 -0.15 -14.46
C HIS A 131 19.84 -0.77 -13.69
N VAL A 132 19.97 -1.99 -13.19
CA VAL A 132 18.91 -2.71 -12.48
C VAL A 132 19.31 -2.98 -11.03
N VAL A 133 18.59 -2.38 -10.09
CA VAL A 133 18.87 -2.49 -8.66
C VAL A 133 17.60 -2.78 -7.86
N ASN A 134 17.78 -3.13 -6.58
CA ASN A 134 16.69 -3.32 -5.62
C ASN A 134 15.62 -4.33 -6.03
N ILE A 135 16.01 -5.45 -6.68
CA ILE A 135 15.09 -6.56 -6.94
C ILE A 135 14.70 -7.17 -5.58
N GLY A 136 13.48 -6.93 -5.13
CA GLY A 136 13.01 -7.31 -3.80
C GLY A 136 11.56 -7.78 -3.83
N LEU A 137 11.21 -8.70 -2.93
CA LEU A 137 9.86 -9.24 -2.81
C LEU A 137 8.88 -8.14 -2.36
N ASP A 138 7.71 -8.07 -2.99
CA ASP A 138 6.58 -7.28 -2.51
C ASP A 138 5.92 -8.01 -1.33
N ARG A 139 5.78 -7.32 -0.20
CA ARG A 139 5.18 -7.90 1.01
C ARG A 139 3.66 -7.91 0.99
N TYR A 140 3.04 -7.26 0.01
CA TYR A 140 1.59 -7.07 -0.06
C TYR A 140 0.93 -7.85 -1.20
N SER A 141 1.72 -8.57 -1.99
CA SER A 141 1.30 -9.28 -3.18
C SER A 141 1.95 -10.66 -3.22
N ASP A 142 1.33 -11.59 -3.93
CA ASP A 142 1.80 -12.97 -4.07
C ASP A 142 2.76 -13.07 -5.26
N ASP A 143 3.88 -13.78 -5.07
CA ASP A 143 4.90 -14.06 -6.10
C ASP A 143 5.32 -12.85 -6.93
N THR A 144 5.51 -11.71 -6.26
CA THR A 144 5.72 -10.42 -6.90
C THR A 144 6.97 -9.74 -6.38
N TYR A 145 7.70 -9.10 -7.29
CA TYR A 145 8.92 -8.39 -6.98
C TYR A 145 8.89 -6.98 -7.56
N TRP A 146 9.50 -6.04 -6.83
CA TRP A 146 9.80 -4.72 -7.35
C TRP A 146 11.27 -4.62 -7.71
N PHE A 147 11.58 -3.85 -8.73
CA PHE A 147 12.94 -3.41 -9.00
C PHE A 147 12.96 -1.96 -9.44
N THR A 148 14.15 -1.35 -9.37
CA THR A 148 14.40 0.01 -9.85
C THR A 148 15.31 -0.08 -11.07
N TRP A 149 14.89 0.57 -12.14
CA TRP A 149 15.67 0.73 -13.37
C TRP A 149 16.15 2.16 -13.52
N TYR A 150 17.41 2.31 -13.86
CA TYR A 150 18.06 3.54 -14.27
C TYR A 150 18.35 3.44 -15.77
N PRO A 151 17.67 4.20 -16.64
CA PRO A 151 18.00 4.22 -18.07
C PRO A 151 19.44 4.71 -18.30
N VAL A 152 19.88 5.68 -17.49
CA VAL A 152 21.24 6.26 -17.52
C VAL A 152 21.83 6.21 -16.11
N LEU A 153 23.03 5.63 -15.94
CA LEU A 153 23.63 5.37 -14.62
C LEU A 153 23.99 6.64 -13.83
N ASP A 154 24.44 7.66 -14.56
CA ASP A 154 24.94 8.92 -14.01
C ASP A 154 23.81 9.92 -13.71
N GLU A 155 22.58 9.58 -14.10
CA GLU A 155 21.40 10.40 -13.84
C GLU A 155 20.67 9.95 -12.56
N ALA A 156 19.90 10.87 -11.99
CA ALA A 156 19.07 10.57 -10.83
C ALA A 156 17.72 9.93 -11.22
N GLU A 157 17.31 10.06 -12.48
CA GLU A 157 16.06 9.53 -12.99
C GLU A 157 16.02 8.01 -12.87
N ASN A 158 14.90 7.50 -12.34
CA ASN A 158 14.67 6.08 -12.19
C ASN A 158 13.20 5.75 -12.35
N HIS A 159 12.95 4.51 -12.77
CA HIS A 159 11.62 3.97 -12.94
C HIS A 159 11.48 2.70 -12.11
N LYS A 160 10.35 2.58 -11.42
CA LYS A 160 10.03 1.38 -10.65
C LYS A 160 9.13 0.50 -11.48
N TYR A 161 9.52 -0.76 -11.62
CA TYR A 161 8.75 -1.77 -12.31
C TYR A 161 8.45 -2.93 -11.39
N ARG A 162 7.38 -3.64 -11.72
CA ARG A 162 6.89 -4.80 -11.01
C ARG A 162 7.07 -6.04 -11.86
N LEU A 163 7.52 -7.10 -11.24
CA LEU A 163 7.65 -8.44 -11.79
C LEU A 163 6.57 -9.31 -11.14
N ALA A 164 5.62 -9.80 -11.92
CA ALA A 164 4.50 -10.58 -11.41
C ALA A 164 4.58 -12.05 -11.90
N ALA A 165 3.86 -12.92 -11.19
CA ALA A 165 3.84 -14.37 -11.42
C ALA A 165 5.28 -14.94 -11.42
N ASP A 166 5.97 -14.72 -10.30
CA ASP A 166 7.35 -15.13 -10.06
C ASP A 166 8.35 -14.67 -11.12
N GLY A 167 8.19 -13.42 -11.58
CA GLY A 167 9.08 -12.84 -12.58
C GLY A 167 8.75 -13.18 -14.03
N ARG A 168 7.65 -13.88 -14.30
CA ARG A 168 7.22 -14.14 -15.68
C ARG A 168 6.87 -12.85 -16.43
N TYR A 169 6.16 -11.93 -15.80
CA TYR A 169 5.61 -10.75 -16.46
C TYR A 169 6.14 -9.44 -15.88
N LEU A 170 6.50 -8.50 -16.75
CA LEU A 170 6.89 -7.14 -16.43
C LEU A 170 5.69 -6.21 -16.47
N TYR A 171 5.58 -5.36 -15.46
CA TYR A 171 4.52 -4.39 -15.26
C TYR A 171 5.08 -3.01 -14.96
N ALA A 172 4.48 -1.99 -15.55
CA ALA A 172 4.74 -0.59 -15.26
C ALA A 172 3.70 -0.06 -14.29
N ARG A 173 4.12 0.86 -13.41
CA ARG A 173 3.21 1.51 -12.49
C ARG A 173 2.42 2.61 -13.21
N THR A 174 1.09 2.57 -13.13
CA THR A 174 0.19 3.53 -13.78
C THR A 174 -0.75 4.16 -12.74
N GLY A 175 -0.34 5.29 -12.15
CA GLY A 175 -1.11 5.94 -11.09
C GLY A 175 -1.32 5.02 -9.88
N ARG A 176 -2.57 4.61 -9.64
CA ARG A 176 -2.95 3.63 -8.59
C ARG A 176 -2.85 2.17 -9.04
N GLY A 177 -2.77 1.90 -10.34
CA GLY A 177 -2.73 0.57 -10.92
C GLY A 177 -1.36 0.18 -11.45
N SER A 178 -1.35 -0.88 -12.26
CA SER A 178 -0.20 -1.30 -13.04
C SER A 178 -0.67 -1.82 -14.39
N ALA A 179 0.12 -1.59 -15.42
CA ALA A 179 -0.15 -2.07 -16.77
C ALA A 179 0.90 -3.08 -17.20
N PHE A 180 0.45 -4.14 -17.87
CA PHE A 180 1.29 -5.16 -18.45
C PHE A 180 2.17 -4.57 -19.54
N VAL A 181 3.47 -4.85 -19.47
CA VAL A 181 4.48 -4.40 -20.43
C VAL A 181 4.89 -5.53 -21.35
N ALA A 182 5.35 -6.64 -20.79
CA ALA A 182 5.84 -7.78 -21.56
C ALA A 182 5.98 -9.04 -20.70
N GLU A 183 6.06 -10.19 -21.36
CA GLU A 183 6.60 -11.42 -20.76
C GLU A 183 8.13 -11.36 -20.82
N VAL A 184 8.79 -11.50 -19.67
CA VAL A 184 10.26 -11.43 -19.52
C VAL A 184 10.86 -12.75 -19.05
N GLY A 185 10.03 -13.75 -18.75
CA GLY A 185 10.47 -15.14 -18.64
C GLY A 185 11.34 -15.46 -17.42
N LEU A 186 11.48 -14.58 -16.42
CA LEU A 186 12.43 -14.78 -15.33
C LEU A 186 12.08 -15.96 -14.41
N HIS A 187 10.80 -16.37 -14.36
CA HIS A 187 10.34 -17.60 -13.68
C HIS A 187 11.03 -18.89 -14.15
N GLN A 188 11.73 -18.88 -15.29
CA GLN A 188 12.48 -20.02 -15.82
C GLN A 188 13.99 -19.92 -15.58
N VAL A 189 14.43 -18.90 -14.84
CA VAL A 189 15.83 -18.58 -14.63
C VAL A 189 16.12 -18.48 -13.13
N ASP A 190 17.29 -18.93 -12.70
CA ASP A 190 17.73 -18.74 -11.32
C ASP A 190 17.70 -17.25 -10.95
N ARG A 191 17.23 -16.96 -9.74
CA ARG A 191 17.08 -15.61 -9.21
C ARG A 191 18.41 -14.85 -9.16
N ALA A 192 19.53 -15.55 -9.04
CA ALA A 192 20.86 -14.95 -9.11
C ALA A 192 21.12 -14.23 -10.46
N ASP A 193 20.52 -14.72 -11.55
CA ASP A 193 20.74 -14.22 -12.91
C ASP A 193 19.71 -13.17 -13.35
N TRP A 194 18.65 -12.95 -12.57
CA TRP A 194 17.57 -12.01 -12.92
C TRP A 194 18.08 -10.61 -13.25
N ARG A 195 19.07 -10.11 -12.51
CA ARG A 195 19.64 -8.78 -12.76
C ARG A 195 20.28 -8.68 -14.14
N ALA A 196 21.05 -9.69 -14.53
CA ALA A 196 21.69 -9.72 -15.84
C ALA A 196 20.63 -9.77 -16.96
N ARG A 197 19.66 -10.70 -16.84
CA ARG A 197 18.55 -10.83 -17.80
C ARG A 197 17.73 -9.55 -17.97
N LEU A 198 17.42 -8.86 -16.86
CA LEU A 198 16.70 -7.59 -16.92
C LEU A 198 17.55 -6.48 -17.52
N THR A 199 18.86 -6.47 -17.25
CA THR A 199 19.76 -5.47 -17.83
C THR A 199 19.80 -5.63 -19.34
N ASP A 200 19.93 -6.88 -19.83
CA ASP A 200 19.93 -7.17 -21.26
C ASP A 200 18.58 -6.82 -21.92
N TYR A 201 17.46 -7.18 -21.28
CA TYR A 201 16.11 -6.87 -21.78
C TYR A 201 15.84 -5.35 -21.89
N LEU A 202 16.40 -4.55 -20.96
CA LEU A 202 16.16 -3.12 -20.87
C LEU A 202 17.20 -2.27 -21.63
N ALA A 203 18.27 -2.86 -22.16
CA ALA A 203 19.41 -2.14 -22.72
C ALA A 203 19.05 -1.21 -23.90
N ASP A 204 18.05 -1.58 -24.69
CA ASP A 204 17.58 -0.84 -25.87
C ASP A 204 16.21 -0.15 -25.64
N LYS A 205 15.71 -0.15 -24.40
CA LYS A 205 14.38 0.36 -24.07
C LYS A 205 14.43 1.80 -23.59
N THR A 206 13.33 2.51 -23.80
CA THR A 206 13.09 3.83 -23.21
C THR A 206 11.94 3.75 -22.20
N PRO A 207 11.86 4.67 -21.22
CA PRO A 207 10.72 4.73 -20.31
C PRO A 207 9.36 4.81 -21.03
N ALA A 208 9.32 5.51 -22.17
CA ALA A 208 8.12 5.61 -23.00
C ALA A 208 7.70 4.27 -23.63
N SER A 209 8.68 3.44 -24.04
CA SER A 209 8.40 2.10 -24.60
C SER A 209 7.87 1.09 -23.57
N LEU A 210 8.00 1.39 -22.27
CA LEU A 210 7.66 0.49 -21.18
C LEU A 210 6.43 0.95 -20.38
N ARG A 211 5.50 1.71 -20.98
CA ARG A 211 4.31 2.22 -20.26
C ARG A 211 3.26 1.13 -19.93
N GLY A 212 3.27 0.05 -20.70
CA GLY A 212 2.24 -0.98 -20.67
C GLY A 212 0.90 -0.49 -21.23
N THR A 213 0.04 -1.43 -21.61
CA THR A 213 -1.23 -1.09 -22.31
C THR A 213 -2.46 -1.74 -21.70
N THR A 214 -2.33 -2.97 -21.19
CA THR A 214 -3.45 -3.77 -20.69
C THR A 214 -3.28 -4.10 -19.21
N LYS A 215 -4.36 -4.52 -18.55
CA LYS A 215 -4.31 -4.98 -17.15
C LYS A 215 -3.66 -6.37 -17.02
N TRP A 216 -3.98 -7.28 -17.93
CA TRP A 216 -3.49 -8.65 -17.95
C TRP A 216 -2.57 -8.88 -19.15
N PRO A 217 -1.72 -9.93 -19.14
CA PRO A 217 -0.91 -10.31 -20.29
C PRO A 217 -1.73 -10.64 -21.54
N TRP A 218 -3.02 -10.93 -21.37
CA TRP A 218 -3.94 -11.33 -22.43
C TRP A 218 -5.01 -10.28 -22.76
N GLY A 219 -5.01 -9.11 -22.11
CA GLY A 219 -6.03 -8.08 -22.35
C GLY A 219 -6.50 -7.41 -21.08
N ASP A 220 -7.70 -6.83 -21.12
CA ASP A 220 -8.20 -5.98 -20.04
C ASP A 220 -9.03 -6.73 -18.99
N THR A 221 -9.59 -7.89 -19.35
CA THR A 221 -10.49 -8.64 -18.47
C THR A 221 -9.94 -10.03 -18.16
N LEU A 222 -10.20 -10.50 -16.94
CA LEU A 222 -9.94 -11.90 -16.56
C LEU A 222 -11.00 -12.84 -17.15
N LEU A 223 -12.23 -12.36 -17.25
CA LEU A 223 -13.40 -13.12 -17.64
C LEU A 223 -13.88 -12.68 -19.03
N ILE A 224 -14.44 -13.62 -19.79
CA ILE A 224 -15.02 -13.41 -21.11
C ILE A 224 -16.54 -13.65 -21.01
N PRO A 225 -17.38 -12.78 -21.58
CA PRO A 225 -18.82 -13.01 -21.60
C PRO A 225 -19.17 -14.16 -22.54
N ALA A 226 -20.09 -15.02 -22.13
CA ALA A 226 -20.55 -16.13 -22.96
C ALA A 226 -21.46 -15.65 -24.11
N LEU A 227 -22.21 -14.57 -23.90
CA LEU A 227 -23.07 -13.92 -24.89
C LEU A 227 -22.73 -12.43 -24.98
N PRO A 228 -22.73 -11.83 -26.18
CA PRO A 228 -22.67 -10.39 -26.33
C PRO A 228 -23.81 -9.71 -25.55
N ASP A 229 -23.54 -8.57 -24.92
CA ASP A 229 -24.52 -7.75 -24.20
C ASP A 229 -25.25 -8.43 -23.02
N ASP A 230 -24.72 -9.54 -22.50
CA ASP A 230 -25.23 -10.17 -21.29
C ASP A 230 -25.04 -9.24 -20.07
N GLN A 231 -26.13 -8.67 -19.56
CA GLN A 231 -26.08 -7.71 -18.44
C GLN A 231 -25.46 -8.34 -17.18
N VAL A 232 -25.78 -9.59 -16.87
CA VAL A 232 -25.24 -10.29 -15.70
C VAL A 232 -23.76 -10.59 -15.92
N GLY A 233 -23.41 -11.05 -17.13
CA GLY A 233 -22.01 -11.28 -17.49
C GLY A 233 -21.16 -10.01 -17.40
N ASN A 234 -21.69 -8.88 -17.87
CA ASN A 234 -21.04 -7.58 -17.80
C ASN A 234 -20.90 -7.05 -16.36
N GLU A 235 -21.86 -7.34 -15.47
CA GLU A 235 -21.74 -7.03 -14.04
C GLU A 235 -20.63 -7.88 -13.39
N ILE A 236 -20.60 -9.18 -13.66
CA ILE A 236 -19.58 -10.10 -13.15
C ILE A 236 -18.18 -9.68 -13.60
N ILE A 237 -18.00 -9.40 -14.90
CA ILE A 237 -16.71 -8.95 -15.44
C ILE A 237 -16.26 -7.67 -14.72
N ARG A 238 -17.13 -6.67 -14.61
CA ARG A 238 -16.83 -5.41 -13.93
C ARG A 238 -16.47 -5.60 -12.45
N ALA A 239 -17.18 -6.48 -11.76
CA ALA A 239 -16.89 -6.81 -10.36
C ALA A 239 -15.54 -7.53 -10.21
N SER A 240 -15.19 -8.40 -11.17
CA SER A 240 -13.90 -9.09 -11.23
C SER A 240 -12.72 -8.18 -11.62
N ASP A 241 -12.99 -7.06 -12.29
CA ASP A 241 -11.94 -6.18 -12.80
C ASP A 241 -11.54 -5.02 -11.88
N HIS A 242 -11.90 -5.09 -10.60
CA HIS A 242 -11.49 -4.12 -9.58
C HIS A 242 -9.96 -3.90 -9.56
N GLU A 243 -9.50 -2.68 -9.26
CA GLU A 243 -8.08 -2.28 -9.27
C GLU A 243 -7.15 -3.10 -8.35
N LYS A 244 -7.74 -3.85 -7.40
CA LYS A 244 -7.04 -4.70 -6.43
C LYS A 244 -6.94 -6.16 -6.89
N GLN A 245 -7.69 -6.53 -7.92
CA GLN A 245 -7.71 -7.86 -8.50
C GLN A 245 -6.74 -7.84 -9.68
N THR A 246 -5.50 -8.22 -9.40
CA THR A 246 -4.36 -8.12 -10.31
C THR A 246 -3.66 -9.47 -10.39
N ILE A 247 -2.81 -9.65 -11.40
CA ILE A 247 -2.10 -10.92 -11.68
C ILE A 247 -1.20 -11.42 -10.54
N ASP A 248 -0.95 -10.60 -9.54
CA ASP A 248 -0.18 -10.88 -8.35
C ASP A 248 -1.02 -11.39 -7.17
N ARG A 249 -2.32 -11.60 -7.36
CA ARG A 249 -3.16 -12.28 -6.39
C ARG A 249 -3.29 -13.74 -6.79
N ILE A 250 -2.73 -14.64 -5.97
CA ILE A 250 -2.96 -16.08 -6.14
C ILE A 250 -4.45 -16.38 -5.95
N GLU A 251 -5.10 -15.70 -5.02
CA GLU A 251 -6.52 -15.84 -4.75
C GLU A 251 -7.16 -14.48 -4.48
N PHE A 252 -8.37 -14.29 -4.99
CA PHE A 252 -9.20 -13.14 -4.66
C PHE A 252 -10.68 -13.48 -4.82
N TRP A 253 -11.52 -12.60 -4.29
CA TRP A 253 -12.97 -12.71 -4.40
C TRP A 253 -13.60 -11.38 -4.77
N PHE A 254 -14.80 -11.47 -5.33
CA PHE A 254 -15.66 -10.33 -5.60
C PHE A 254 -17.12 -10.73 -5.40
N THR A 255 -18.02 -9.75 -5.41
CA THR A 255 -19.44 -9.96 -5.15
C THR A 255 -20.31 -9.33 -6.23
N ILE A 256 -21.42 -10.00 -6.54
CA ILE A 256 -22.51 -9.46 -7.38
C ILE A 256 -23.81 -9.46 -6.58
N SER A 257 -24.73 -8.57 -6.94
CA SER A 257 -26.03 -8.50 -6.26
C SER A 257 -26.97 -9.61 -6.75
N GLY A 258 -27.81 -10.14 -5.86
CA GLY A 258 -28.80 -11.18 -6.20
C GLY A 258 -28.24 -12.59 -6.22
N ASP A 259 -28.92 -13.48 -6.95
CA ASP A 259 -28.70 -14.93 -7.04
C ASP A 259 -28.66 -15.44 -8.49
N SER A 260 -28.15 -14.61 -9.40
CA SER A 260 -28.15 -14.86 -10.86
C SER A 260 -27.30 -16.07 -11.30
N ILE A 261 -26.38 -16.55 -10.47
CA ILE A 261 -25.56 -17.74 -10.75
C ILE A 261 -26.25 -18.97 -10.16
N GLY A 262 -26.70 -19.88 -11.02
CA GLY A 262 -27.34 -21.14 -10.63
C GLY A 262 -26.38 -22.32 -10.50
N GLY A 263 -25.22 -22.25 -11.14
CA GLY A 263 -24.19 -23.29 -11.09
C GLY A 263 -22.83 -22.78 -11.55
N TRP A 264 -21.77 -23.54 -11.28
CA TRP A 264 -20.42 -23.18 -11.72
C TRP A 264 -19.52 -24.41 -11.92
N THR A 265 -18.54 -24.26 -12.80
CA THR A 265 -17.41 -25.18 -13.01
C THR A 265 -16.12 -24.42 -12.74
N SER A 266 -14.97 -25.11 -12.74
CA SER A 266 -13.68 -24.45 -12.54
C SER A 266 -13.39 -23.32 -13.55
N ASP A 267 -14.02 -23.32 -14.71
CA ASP A 267 -13.78 -22.41 -15.82
C ASP A 267 -14.98 -21.54 -16.22
N ALA A 268 -16.19 -21.80 -15.69
CA ALA A 268 -17.40 -21.09 -16.11
C ALA A 268 -18.41 -20.87 -14.96
N LEU A 269 -19.11 -19.74 -15.03
CA LEU A 269 -20.31 -19.47 -14.23
C LEU A 269 -21.55 -19.66 -15.10
N ARG A 270 -22.61 -20.27 -14.56
CA ARG A 270 -23.80 -20.69 -15.29
C ARG A 270 -25.08 -20.22 -14.59
N ARG A 271 -26.13 -20.02 -15.38
CA ARG A 271 -27.49 -19.83 -14.91
C ARG A 271 -28.08 -21.14 -14.39
N ALA A 272 -29.27 -21.07 -13.78
CA ALA A 272 -30.00 -22.24 -13.32
C ALA A 272 -30.42 -23.21 -14.45
N ASP A 273 -30.49 -22.72 -15.69
CA ASP A 273 -30.76 -23.52 -16.89
C ASP A 273 -29.47 -24.05 -17.56
N GLU A 274 -28.34 -24.01 -16.85
CA GLU A 274 -27.00 -24.40 -17.32
C GLU A 274 -26.39 -23.52 -18.43
N THR A 275 -27.08 -22.46 -18.87
CA THR A 275 -26.55 -21.50 -19.84
C THR A 275 -25.34 -20.77 -19.26
N PRO A 276 -24.17 -20.79 -19.93
CA PRO A 276 -23.00 -20.05 -19.49
C PRO A 276 -23.26 -18.53 -19.43
N ILE A 277 -22.69 -17.88 -18.41
CA ILE A 277 -22.75 -16.42 -18.22
C ILE A 277 -21.39 -15.82 -18.59
N VAL A 278 -20.33 -16.34 -17.97
CA VAL A 278 -18.93 -15.96 -18.22
C VAL A 278 -18.04 -17.19 -18.14
N THR A 279 -16.90 -17.12 -18.82
CA THR A 279 -15.80 -18.08 -18.70
C THR A 279 -14.50 -17.39 -18.34
N ILE A 280 -13.57 -18.12 -17.74
CA ILE A 280 -12.21 -17.64 -17.52
C ILE A 280 -11.51 -17.50 -18.87
N HIS A 281 -10.76 -16.41 -19.05
CA HIS A 281 -9.98 -16.21 -20.26
C HIS A 281 -9.00 -17.39 -20.47
N PRO A 282 -8.87 -17.98 -21.67
CA PRO A 282 -8.06 -19.19 -21.87
C PRO A 282 -6.60 -19.05 -21.40
N ALA A 283 -5.98 -17.89 -21.65
CA ALA A 283 -4.63 -17.60 -21.16
C ALA A 283 -4.53 -17.53 -19.63
N ALA A 284 -5.59 -17.08 -18.95
CA ALA A 284 -5.66 -17.09 -17.49
C ALA A 284 -5.83 -18.52 -16.96
N ALA A 285 -6.70 -19.32 -17.59
CA ALA A 285 -6.86 -20.73 -17.26
C ALA A 285 -5.55 -21.51 -17.45
N ALA A 286 -4.78 -21.21 -18.49
CA ALA A 286 -3.44 -21.78 -18.71
C ALA A 286 -2.42 -21.38 -17.62
N LEU A 287 -2.64 -20.27 -16.90
CA LEU A 287 -1.88 -19.89 -15.70
C LEU A 287 -2.46 -20.48 -14.40
N GLY A 288 -3.49 -21.32 -14.50
CA GLY A 288 -4.10 -22.01 -13.36
C GLY A 288 -5.28 -21.30 -12.71
N TYR A 289 -5.69 -20.12 -13.20
CA TYR A 289 -6.86 -19.42 -12.68
C TYR A 289 -8.12 -20.26 -12.89
N ARG A 290 -8.88 -20.44 -11.82
CA ARG A 290 -10.15 -21.17 -11.78
C ARG A 290 -11.10 -20.57 -10.76
N PHE A 291 -12.40 -20.72 -11.00
CA PHE A 291 -13.39 -20.55 -9.94
C PHE A 291 -13.19 -21.68 -8.92
N VAL A 292 -13.17 -21.33 -7.64
CA VAL A 292 -12.99 -22.30 -6.54
C VAL A 292 -14.15 -22.31 -5.57
N GLU A 293 -14.94 -21.23 -5.54
CA GLU A 293 -16.09 -21.13 -4.66
C GLU A 293 -17.09 -20.10 -5.21
N VAL A 294 -18.39 -20.41 -5.09
CA VAL A 294 -19.47 -19.43 -5.24
C VAL A 294 -20.43 -19.63 -4.07
N THR A 295 -20.56 -18.63 -3.19
CA THR A 295 -21.50 -18.66 -2.05
C THR A 295 -22.63 -17.66 -2.25
N LEU A 296 -23.84 -18.03 -1.81
CA LEU A 296 -24.96 -17.11 -1.69
C LEU A 296 -25.06 -16.64 -0.25
N ASP A 297 -24.91 -15.33 -0.06
CA ASP A 297 -24.88 -14.68 1.25
C ASP A 297 -25.97 -13.60 1.35
N ARG A 298 -26.22 -13.11 2.57
CA ARG A 298 -27.21 -12.05 2.83
C ARG A 298 -26.57 -10.86 3.53
N GLY A 299 -26.62 -9.70 2.88
CA GLY A 299 -26.14 -8.43 3.39
C GLY A 299 -27.28 -7.47 3.77
N HIS A 300 -26.91 -6.28 4.24
CA HIS A 300 -27.88 -5.24 4.60
C HIS A 300 -28.78 -4.81 3.41
N ARG A 301 -28.26 -4.92 2.17
CA ARG A 301 -28.98 -4.54 0.93
C ARG A 301 -29.68 -5.70 0.23
N GLY A 302 -29.77 -6.87 0.87
CA GLY A 302 -30.35 -8.07 0.27
C GLY A 302 -29.30 -9.16 0.02
N SER A 303 -29.70 -10.15 -0.77
CA SER A 303 -28.85 -11.28 -1.13
C SER A 303 -27.75 -10.85 -2.11
N TYR A 304 -26.59 -11.48 -2.01
CA TYR A 304 -25.47 -11.31 -2.94
C TYR A 304 -24.72 -12.62 -3.09
N GLN A 305 -24.05 -12.80 -4.23
CA GLN A 305 -23.17 -13.94 -4.45
C GLN A 305 -21.72 -13.51 -4.35
N ARG A 306 -20.93 -14.24 -3.56
CA ARG A 306 -19.47 -14.09 -3.46
C ARG A 306 -18.81 -15.15 -4.33
N ILE A 307 -17.95 -14.71 -5.25
CA ILE A 307 -17.25 -15.57 -6.20
C ILE A 307 -15.76 -15.49 -5.87
N THR A 308 -15.14 -16.64 -5.65
CA THR A 308 -13.71 -16.78 -5.37
C THR A 308 -13.00 -17.37 -6.59
N VAL A 309 -11.95 -16.69 -7.03
CA VAL A 309 -11.06 -17.13 -8.12
C VAL A 309 -9.67 -17.37 -7.54
N SER A 310 -9.06 -18.50 -7.87
CA SER A 310 -7.72 -18.84 -7.41
C SER A 310 -6.89 -19.46 -8.53
N ARG A 311 -5.58 -19.21 -8.50
CA ARG A 311 -4.56 -19.94 -9.26
C ARG A 311 -3.62 -20.76 -8.38
N ALA A 312 -3.91 -20.89 -7.08
CA ALA A 312 -3.15 -21.76 -6.19
C ALA A 312 -3.10 -23.18 -6.75
N ALA A 313 -2.08 -23.97 -6.44
CA ALA A 313 -2.13 -25.41 -6.72
C ALA A 313 -3.33 -26.03 -5.98
N ALA A 314 -4.08 -26.91 -6.66
CA ALA A 314 -5.22 -27.61 -6.08
C ALA A 314 -4.78 -28.70 -5.09
#